data_AF-A0A4V2S5R2-F1
#
_entry.id   AF-A0A4V2S5R2-F1
#
_cell.length_a   1.000
_cell.length_b   1.000
_cell.length_c   1.000
_cell.angle_alpha   90.00
_cell.angle_beta   90.00
_cell.angle_gamma   90.00
#
_symmetry.space_group_name_H-M   'P 1'
#
loop_
_entity.id
_entity.type
_entity.pdbx_description
1 polymer ?
#
loop_
_entity_poly.entity_id
_entity_poly.type
_entity_poly.pdbx_seq_one_letter_code
_entity_poly.pdbx_strand_id
1 'polypeptide(L)'
;MKWASAVRHLADLAQKCAERAALPATFGGLRVVGLWAFGDILGEPRELQRVKVAVVVDISEVPWLSEPVGAEHWANATRMKQNPISGLWRSANAPVWNHHIDRPALIWTAKDGTAEPALTAIRDGQGSEVRLPPPSPEEMRKRLEDELIISLHSLRDHTRTYDDQRWKPGKMTPVSDALWRAADGYLDILDALKP
;
A
#
# COMPACT_ATOMS: atom_id res chain seq x y z
N MET A 1 2.61 8.19 18.95
CA MET A 1 3.79 7.32 19.11
C MET A 1 5.05 8.15 18.92
N LYS A 2 6.11 7.90 19.71
CA LYS A 2 7.38 8.63 19.56
C LYS A 2 8.04 8.32 18.21
N TRP A 3 8.75 9.28 17.63
CA TRP A 3 9.46 9.14 16.35
C TRP A 3 10.33 7.88 16.29
N ALA A 4 11.20 7.67 17.28
CA ALA A 4 12.06 6.49 17.34
C ALA A 4 11.29 5.16 17.30
N SER A 5 10.07 5.12 17.89
CA SER A 5 9.20 3.93 17.80
C SER A 5 8.63 3.77 16.39
N ALA A 6 8.24 4.85 15.74
CA ALA A 6 7.76 4.83 14.36
C ALA A 6 8.83 4.31 13.40
N VAL A 7 10.06 4.82 13.50
CA VAL A 7 11.21 4.38 12.70
C VAL A 7 11.54 2.90 12.96
N ARG A 8 11.51 2.47 14.22
CA ARG A 8 11.70 1.06 14.58
C ARG A 8 10.61 0.17 13.95
N HIS A 9 9.33 0.55 14.04
CA HIS A 9 8.25 -0.22 13.41
C HIS A 9 8.41 -0.34 11.90
N LEU A 10 8.90 0.72 11.23
CA LEU A 10 9.19 0.70 9.81
C LEU A 10 10.35 -0.25 9.47
N ALA A 11 11.45 -0.19 10.23
CA ALA A 11 12.60 -1.07 10.06
C ALA A 11 12.24 -2.55 10.33
N ASP A 12 11.47 -2.82 11.40
CA ASP A 12 10.98 -4.16 11.72
C ASP A 12 10.12 -4.72 10.57
N LEU A 13 9.25 -3.88 9.98
CA LEU A 13 8.43 -4.30 8.84
C LEU A 13 9.29 -4.60 7.60
N ALA A 14 10.31 -3.78 7.31
CA ALA A 14 11.25 -4.03 6.22
C ALA A 14 12.00 -5.37 6.41
N GLN A 15 12.43 -5.65 7.64
CA GLN A 15 13.03 -6.94 8.00
C GLN A 15 12.06 -8.10 7.79
N LYS A 16 10.78 -7.94 8.17
CA LYS A 16 9.76 -8.97 7.90
C LYS A 16 9.51 -9.16 6.41
N CYS A 17 9.56 -8.11 5.59
CA CYS A 17 9.52 -8.27 4.13
C CYS A 17 10.68 -9.12 3.62
N ALA A 18 11.91 -8.86 4.10
CA ALA A 18 13.10 -9.65 3.73
C ALA A 18 12.98 -11.14 4.15
N GLU A 19 12.57 -11.40 5.39
CA GLU A 19 12.36 -12.77 5.89
C GLU A 19 11.33 -13.52 5.03
N ARG A 20 10.23 -12.87 4.65
CA ARG A 20 9.18 -13.49 3.82
C ARG A 20 9.63 -13.69 2.37
N ALA A 21 10.39 -12.76 1.80
CA ALA A 21 10.90 -12.88 0.43
C ALA A 21 11.95 -14.01 0.29
N ALA A 22 12.64 -14.35 1.38
CA ALA A 22 13.56 -15.48 1.44
C ALA A 22 12.87 -16.85 1.50
N LEU A 23 11.55 -16.91 1.75
CA LEU A 23 10.81 -18.16 1.74
C LEU A 23 10.72 -18.73 0.31
N PRO A 24 10.76 -20.06 0.14
CA PRO A 24 10.61 -20.69 -1.17
C PRO A 24 9.29 -20.31 -1.84
N ALA A 25 9.29 -20.17 -3.18
CA ALA A 25 8.10 -19.81 -3.95
C ALA A 25 6.95 -20.83 -3.79
N THR A 26 7.26 -22.07 -3.40
CA THR A 26 6.29 -23.13 -3.11
C THR A 26 5.45 -22.86 -1.86
N PHE A 27 5.84 -21.88 -1.03
CA PHE A 27 5.10 -21.53 0.19
C PHE A 27 3.78 -20.77 -0.06
N GLY A 28 3.37 -20.61 -1.32
CA GLY A 28 2.00 -20.26 -1.73
C GLY A 28 1.40 -19.10 -0.94
N GLY A 29 1.80 -17.87 -1.23
CA GLY A 29 1.28 -16.70 -0.53
C GLY A 29 1.43 -15.41 -1.33
N LEU A 30 0.83 -14.34 -0.83
CA LEU A 30 0.94 -13.01 -1.43
C LEU A 30 2.42 -12.59 -1.50
N ARG A 31 2.92 -12.41 -2.74
CA ARG A 31 4.31 -12.03 -2.99
C ARG A 31 4.47 -10.52 -2.93
N VAL A 32 5.04 -10.05 -1.84
CA VAL A 32 5.45 -8.64 -1.67
C VAL A 32 6.87 -8.47 -2.22
N VAL A 33 7.04 -7.47 -3.09
CA VAL A 33 8.29 -7.19 -3.80
C VAL A 33 8.85 -5.80 -3.51
N GLY A 34 8.08 -4.94 -2.84
CA GLY A 34 8.54 -3.64 -2.41
C GLY A 34 7.80 -3.11 -1.19
N LEU A 35 8.49 -2.26 -0.43
CA LEU A 35 7.95 -1.51 0.69
C LEU A 35 8.43 -0.06 0.60
N TRP A 36 7.48 0.86 0.67
CA TRP A 36 7.72 2.28 0.57
C TRP A 36 7.09 3.00 1.75
N ALA A 37 7.75 4.00 2.31
CA ALA A 37 7.18 4.89 3.31
C ALA A 37 6.67 6.17 2.64
N PHE A 38 5.64 6.81 3.21
CA PHE A 38 5.15 8.10 2.72
C PHE A 38 4.47 8.91 3.83
N GLY A 39 4.21 10.19 3.57
CA GLY A 39 3.58 11.10 4.51
C GLY A 39 4.49 11.52 5.67
N ASP A 40 3.92 11.63 6.87
CA ASP A 40 4.56 12.30 8.02
C ASP A 40 5.87 11.66 8.48
N ILE A 41 6.06 10.36 8.25
CA ILE A 41 7.32 9.66 8.58
C ILE A 41 8.50 10.15 7.73
N LEU A 42 8.25 10.84 6.62
CA LEU A 42 9.29 11.44 5.79
C LEU A 42 9.47 12.95 6.05
N GLY A 43 8.89 13.47 7.12
CA GLY A 43 9.02 14.86 7.53
C GLY A 43 9.94 15.03 8.74
N GLU A 44 9.78 16.15 9.44
CA GLU A 44 10.52 16.43 10.67
C GLU A 44 10.11 15.49 11.82
N PRO A 45 11.06 15.10 12.70
CA PRO A 45 10.76 14.23 13.83
C PRO A 45 9.69 14.79 14.77
N ARG A 46 8.57 14.08 14.86
CA ARG A 46 7.46 14.41 15.75
C ARG A 46 6.71 13.17 16.22
N GLU A 47 5.73 13.34 17.10
CA GLU A 47 4.85 12.23 17.43
C GLU A 47 3.92 11.89 16.27
N LEU A 48 3.84 10.61 15.94
CA LEU A 48 3.01 10.09 14.86
C LEU A 48 1.89 9.22 15.41
N GLN A 49 0.70 9.32 14.83
CA GLN A 49 -0.38 8.38 15.17
C GLN A 49 -0.12 7.01 14.54
N ARG A 50 0.24 6.98 13.24
CA ARG A 50 0.53 5.78 12.46
C ARG A 50 1.64 6.04 11.44
N VAL A 51 2.40 5.01 11.10
CA VAL A 51 3.33 5.03 9.95
C VAL A 51 2.55 4.63 8.71
N LYS A 52 2.58 5.44 7.66
CA LYS A 52 1.95 5.10 6.39
C LYS A 52 2.98 4.45 5.46
N VAL A 53 2.60 3.31 4.88
CA VAL A 53 3.44 2.56 3.95
C VAL A 53 2.65 2.11 2.73
N ALA A 54 3.31 2.06 1.57
CA ALA A 54 2.79 1.39 0.39
C ALA A 54 3.50 0.02 0.26
N VAL A 55 2.72 -1.04 0.20
CA VAL A 55 3.18 -2.42 0.08
C VAL A 55 2.96 -2.87 -1.36
N VAL A 56 4.05 -3.12 -2.07
CA VAL A 56 4.04 -3.45 -3.50
C VAL A 56 4.03 -4.96 -3.68
N VAL A 57 3.07 -5.47 -4.43
CA VAL A 57 2.87 -6.91 -4.69
C VAL A 57 3.07 -7.25 -6.15
N ASP A 58 3.57 -8.46 -6.40
CA ASP A 58 3.77 -9.03 -7.74
C ASP A 58 2.45 -9.60 -8.30
N ILE A 59 1.49 -8.71 -8.50
CA ILE A 59 0.18 -8.98 -9.08
C ILE A 59 -0.08 -7.90 -10.13
N SER A 60 -0.76 -8.26 -11.23
CA SER A 60 -0.97 -7.37 -12.38
C SER A 60 -1.61 -6.05 -12.00
N GLU A 61 -2.66 -6.09 -11.19
CA GLU A 61 -3.44 -4.91 -10.80
C GLU A 61 -3.87 -5.03 -9.34
N VAL A 62 -3.81 -3.90 -8.64
CA VAL A 62 -4.38 -3.73 -7.31
C VAL A 62 -5.22 -2.47 -7.35
N PRO A 63 -6.56 -2.60 -7.38
CA PRO A 63 -7.45 -1.44 -7.38
C PRO A 63 -7.23 -0.57 -6.13
N TRP A 64 -7.43 0.73 -6.27
CA TRP A 64 -7.18 1.67 -5.18
C TRP A 64 -8.03 1.33 -3.94
N LEU A 65 -7.44 1.48 -2.75
CA LEU A 65 -8.00 1.10 -1.44
C LEU A 65 -8.46 -0.36 -1.29
N SER A 66 -8.25 -1.21 -2.29
CA SER A 66 -8.59 -2.63 -2.25
C SER A 66 -7.43 -3.47 -1.71
N GLU A 67 -7.74 -4.68 -1.27
CA GLU A 67 -6.77 -5.63 -0.73
C GLU A 67 -6.63 -6.83 -1.67
N PRO A 68 -5.41 -7.19 -2.12
CA PRO A 68 -5.22 -8.41 -2.89
C PRO A 68 -5.48 -9.66 -2.05
N VAL A 69 -5.78 -10.78 -2.70
CA VAL A 69 -5.96 -12.08 -2.03
C VAL A 69 -4.72 -12.42 -1.19
N GLY A 70 -4.93 -12.75 0.08
CA GLY A 70 -3.85 -13.05 1.03
C GLY A 70 -3.26 -11.82 1.74
N ALA A 71 -3.71 -10.60 1.45
CA ALA A 71 -3.28 -9.37 2.13
C ALA A 71 -3.44 -9.45 3.65
N GLU A 72 -4.60 -9.90 4.13
CA GLU A 72 -4.84 -10.03 5.56
C GLU A 72 -3.90 -11.03 6.23
N HIS A 73 -3.69 -12.20 5.62
CA HIS A 73 -2.76 -13.20 6.14
C HIS A 73 -1.32 -12.67 6.16
N TRP A 74 -0.91 -11.97 5.10
CA TRP A 74 0.41 -11.35 5.03
C TRP A 74 0.57 -10.28 6.12
N ALA A 75 -0.40 -9.38 6.28
CA ALA A 75 -0.37 -8.29 7.24
C ALA A 75 -0.32 -8.78 8.70
N ASN A 76 -0.98 -9.90 9.00
CA ASN A 76 -0.88 -10.56 10.30
C ASN A 76 0.49 -11.19 10.51
N ALA A 77 1.01 -11.89 9.49
CA ALA A 77 2.29 -12.58 9.60
C ALA A 77 3.49 -11.64 9.71
N THR A 78 3.39 -10.42 9.18
CA THR A 78 4.42 -9.36 9.31
C THR A 78 4.18 -8.42 10.49
N ARG A 79 3.15 -8.68 11.31
CA ARG A 79 2.70 -7.81 12.41
C ARG A 79 2.30 -6.39 11.98
N MET A 80 2.12 -6.14 10.68
CA MET A 80 1.68 -4.84 10.17
C MET A 80 0.31 -4.45 10.76
N LYS A 81 -0.60 -5.43 10.92
CA LYS A 81 -1.94 -5.20 11.48
C LYS A 81 -1.91 -4.86 12.98
N GLN A 82 -0.92 -5.36 13.71
CA GLN A 82 -0.79 -5.23 15.17
C GLN A 82 0.02 -3.98 15.58
N ASN A 83 0.88 -3.49 14.68
CA ASN A 83 1.64 -2.26 14.87
C ASN A 83 0.83 -1.05 14.40
N PRO A 84 1.18 0.18 14.84
CA PRO A 84 0.55 1.41 14.37
C PRO A 84 1.01 1.76 12.93
N ILE A 85 0.74 0.86 11.99
CA ILE A 85 1.09 0.98 10.57
C ILE A 85 -0.21 0.97 9.76
N SER A 86 -0.28 1.82 8.76
CA SER A 86 -1.34 1.86 7.75
C SER A 86 -0.72 1.50 6.40
N GLY A 87 -1.03 0.29 5.92
CA GLY A 87 -0.55 -0.21 4.64
C GLY A 87 -1.57 0.04 3.52
N LEU A 88 -1.10 0.59 2.40
CA LEU A 88 -1.84 0.66 1.15
C LEU A 88 -1.20 -0.29 0.13
N TRP A 89 -2.00 -1.09 -0.56
CA TRP A 89 -1.52 -2.12 -1.47
C TRP A 89 -1.37 -1.57 -2.88
N ARG A 90 -0.26 -1.88 -3.55
CA ARG A 90 0.07 -1.41 -4.89
C ARG A 90 0.57 -2.55 -5.76
N SER A 91 0.26 -2.51 -7.05
CA SER A 91 0.86 -3.44 -8.03
C SER A 91 2.29 -3.03 -8.33
N ALA A 92 3.17 -4.01 -8.57
CA ALA A 92 4.52 -3.81 -9.10
C ALA A 92 4.54 -3.29 -10.55
N ASN A 93 3.44 -3.41 -11.28
CA ASN A 93 3.33 -3.02 -12.70
C ASN A 93 2.93 -1.55 -12.88
N ALA A 94 2.90 -0.78 -11.80
CA ALA A 94 2.45 0.60 -11.78
C ALA A 94 3.32 1.44 -10.84
N PRO A 95 3.42 2.76 -11.06
CA PRO A 95 4.00 3.66 -10.08
C PRO A 95 3.34 3.50 -8.70
N VAL A 96 4.18 3.46 -7.67
CA VAL A 96 3.72 3.34 -6.27
C VAL A 96 2.94 4.57 -5.80
N TRP A 97 3.28 5.75 -6.35
CA TRP A 97 2.68 7.03 -6.01
C TRP A 97 1.33 7.25 -6.70
N ASN A 98 0.52 8.11 -6.09
CA ASN A 98 -0.71 8.70 -6.64
C ASN A 98 -1.02 9.99 -5.86
N HIS A 99 -2.25 10.50 -5.93
CA HIS A 99 -2.68 11.71 -5.21
C HIS A 99 -2.58 11.58 -3.67
N HIS A 100 -2.68 10.36 -3.12
CA HIS A 100 -2.57 10.13 -1.68
C HIS A 100 -1.15 9.73 -1.24
N ILE A 101 -0.46 8.96 -2.06
CA ILE A 101 0.92 8.53 -1.84
C ILE A 101 1.85 9.54 -2.52
N ASP A 102 2.00 10.69 -1.88
CA ASP A 102 2.91 11.75 -2.36
C ASP A 102 4.38 11.38 -2.12
N ARG A 103 5.15 11.39 -3.21
CA ARG A 103 6.62 11.26 -3.24
C ARG A 103 7.17 10.27 -2.20
N PRO A 104 6.77 8.99 -2.26
CA PRO A 104 7.19 7.99 -1.29
C PRO A 104 8.70 7.77 -1.34
N ALA A 105 9.27 7.27 -0.23
CA ALA A 105 10.66 6.85 -0.14
C ALA A 105 10.76 5.33 -0.12
N LEU A 106 11.70 4.78 -0.88
CA LEU A 106 11.93 3.34 -0.93
C LEU A 106 12.58 2.87 0.36
N ILE A 107 12.00 1.84 0.99
CA ILE A 107 12.52 1.27 2.24
C ILE A 107 13.08 -0.12 2.02
N TRP A 108 12.46 -0.91 1.15
CA TRP A 108 12.92 -2.27 0.86
C TRP A 108 12.41 -2.75 -0.50
N THR A 109 13.21 -3.54 -1.21
CA THR A 109 12.77 -4.34 -2.37
C THR A 109 13.24 -5.78 -2.24
N ALA A 110 12.52 -6.70 -2.88
CA ALA A 110 12.95 -8.11 -2.95
C ALA A 110 14.28 -8.29 -3.72
N LYS A 111 14.64 -7.32 -4.58
CA LYS A 111 15.85 -7.38 -5.42
C LYS A 111 17.08 -6.85 -4.71
N ASP A 112 16.94 -5.68 -4.08
CA ASP A 112 18.07 -4.90 -3.56
C ASP A 112 18.13 -4.93 -2.02
N GLY A 113 17.12 -5.52 -1.38
CA GLY A 113 17.03 -5.60 0.07
C GLY A 113 16.60 -4.28 0.71
N THR A 114 17.01 -4.08 1.95
CA THR A 114 16.67 -2.88 2.74
C THR A 114 17.49 -1.69 2.27
N ALA A 115 16.83 -0.56 2.05
CA ALA A 115 17.48 0.73 1.79
C ALA A 115 17.96 1.36 3.10
N GLU A 116 19.08 0.87 3.64
CA GLU A 116 19.67 1.38 4.90
C GLU A 116 19.93 2.90 4.92
N PRO A 117 20.37 3.53 3.80
CA PRO A 117 20.49 4.98 3.74
C PRO A 117 19.16 5.71 3.96
N ALA A 118 18.05 5.17 3.44
CA ALA A 118 16.72 5.76 3.61
C ALA A 118 16.24 5.65 5.05
N LEU A 119 16.42 4.49 5.69
CA LEU A 119 16.07 4.32 7.11
C LEU A 119 16.89 5.23 8.03
N THR A 120 18.17 5.45 7.70
CA THR A 120 19.04 6.36 8.44
C THR A 120 18.59 7.81 8.26
N ALA A 121 18.35 8.26 7.02
CA ALA A 121 17.84 9.60 6.76
C ALA A 121 16.52 9.87 7.50
N ILE A 122 15.59 8.90 7.49
CA ILE A 122 14.33 9.01 8.26
C ILE A 122 14.61 9.09 9.76
N ARG A 123 15.52 8.27 10.30
CA ARG A 123 15.88 8.31 11.72
C ARG A 123 16.37 9.69 12.15
N ASP A 124 17.17 10.32 11.30
CA ASP A 124 17.81 11.61 11.55
C ASP A 124 16.92 12.81 11.19
N GLY A 125 15.67 12.56 10.75
CA GLY A 125 14.71 13.61 10.38
C GLY A 125 14.92 14.20 8.99
N GLN A 126 15.77 13.57 8.17
CA GLN A 126 16.11 13.94 6.80
C GLN A 126 15.33 13.10 5.76
N GLY A 127 14.17 12.55 6.14
CA GLY A 127 13.37 11.70 5.26
C GLY A 127 12.88 12.38 3.97
N SER A 128 12.92 13.71 3.91
CA SER A 128 12.62 14.50 2.72
C SER A 128 13.64 14.34 1.60
N GLU A 129 14.90 14.05 1.94
CA GLU A 129 16.03 13.92 1.00
C GLU A 129 15.97 12.61 0.19
N VAL A 130 15.26 11.60 0.71
CA VAL A 130 15.15 10.26 0.11
C VAL A 130 13.80 10.02 -0.59
N ARG A 131 13.00 11.07 -0.73
CA ARG A 131 11.72 11.04 -1.46
C ARG A 131 11.96 10.92 -2.96
N LEU A 132 11.05 10.22 -3.65
CA LEU A 132 10.97 10.33 -5.12
C LEU A 132 10.81 11.80 -5.56
N PRO A 133 11.27 12.14 -6.78
CA PRO A 133 10.97 13.44 -7.37
C PRO A 133 9.44 13.60 -7.52
N PRO A 134 8.92 14.84 -7.45
CA PRO A 134 7.52 15.09 -7.74
C PRO A 134 7.21 14.70 -9.19
N PRO A 135 6.07 14.00 -9.45
CA PRO A 135 5.60 13.81 -10.82
C PRO A 135 5.15 15.15 -11.41
N SER A 136 5.23 15.28 -12.73
CA SER A 136 4.58 16.38 -13.44
C SER A 136 3.05 16.31 -13.29
N PRO A 137 2.33 17.43 -13.45
CA PRO A 137 0.87 17.42 -13.45
C PRO A 137 0.27 16.48 -14.49
N GLU A 138 0.88 16.37 -15.68
CA GLU A 138 0.41 15.45 -16.73
C GLU A 138 0.60 13.98 -16.34
N GLU A 139 1.75 13.63 -15.75
CA GLU A 139 1.99 12.27 -15.23
C GLU A 139 1.01 11.93 -14.10
N MET A 140 0.75 12.87 -13.20
CA MET A 140 -0.23 12.68 -12.12
C MET A 140 -1.63 12.45 -12.69
N ARG A 141 -2.07 13.28 -13.63
CA ARG A 141 -3.37 13.14 -14.27
C ARG A 141 -3.50 11.78 -14.97
N LYS A 142 -2.51 11.42 -15.80
CA LYS A 142 -2.48 10.12 -16.50
C LYS A 142 -2.54 8.97 -15.50
N ARG A 143 -1.80 9.07 -14.39
CA ARG A 143 -1.79 8.06 -13.34
C ARG A 143 -3.18 7.85 -12.73
N LEU A 144 -3.90 8.93 -12.44
CA LEU A 144 -5.24 8.86 -11.89
C LEU A 144 -6.27 8.32 -12.90
N GLU A 145 -6.13 8.67 -14.19
CA GLU A 145 -6.96 8.10 -15.26
C GLU A 145 -6.77 6.56 -15.37
N ASP A 146 -5.52 6.09 -15.33
CA ASP A 146 -5.20 4.65 -15.34
C ASP A 146 -5.77 3.95 -14.08
N GLU A 147 -5.65 4.56 -12.89
CA GLU A 147 -6.22 4.02 -11.65
C GLU A 147 -7.75 4.00 -11.66
N LEU A 148 -8.39 4.99 -12.27
CA LEU A 148 -9.85 5.05 -12.36
C LEU A 148 -10.40 3.88 -13.18
N ILE A 149 -9.72 3.50 -14.27
CA ILE A 149 -10.11 2.36 -15.13
C ILE A 149 -10.07 1.06 -14.31
N ILE A 150 -8.97 0.81 -13.60
CA ILE A 150 -8.79 -0.38 -12.75
C ILE A 150 -9.84 -0.41 -11.63
N SER A 151 -10.05 0.72 -10.95
CA SER A 151 -11.03 0.84 -9.86
C SER A 151 -12.46 0.64 -10.35
N LEU A 152 -12.81 1.14 -11.55
CA LEU A 152 -14.13 0.93 -12.15
C LEU A 152 -14.36 -0.55 -12.52
N HIS A 153 -13.36 -1.23 -13.07
CA HIS A 153 -13.46 -2.67 -13.33
C HIS A 153 -13.69 -3.45 -12.04
N SER A 154 -12.89 -3.19 -11.00
CA SER A 154 -13.07 -3.80 -9.69
C SER A 154 -14.44 -3.55 -9.08
N LEU A 155 -14.94 -2.31 -9.14
CA LEU A 155 -16.26 -1.96 -8.63
C LEU A 155 -17.37 -2.74 -9.34
N ARG A 156 -17.29 -2.88 -10.67
CA ARG A 156 -18.27 -3.66 -11.45
C ARG A 156 -18.24 -5.15 -11.08
N ASP A 157 -17.06 -5.72 -10.91
CA ASP A 157 -16.90 -7.13 -10.56
C ASP A 157 -17.42 -7.44 -9.15
N HIS A 158 -17.11 -6.58 -8.18
CA HIS A 158 -17.62 -6.72 -6.82
C HIS A 158 -19.12 -6.46 -6.73
N THR A 159 -19.67 -5.56 -7.54
CA THR A 159 -21.12 -5.33 -7.62
C THR A 159 -21.83 -6.59 -8.12
N ARG A 160 -21.30 -7.23 -9.16
CA ARG A 160 -21.82 -8.51 -9.68
C ARG A 160 -21.74 -9.62 -8.64
N THR A 161 -20.59 -9.75 -7.98
CA THR A 161 -20.37 -10.74 -6.92
C THR A 161 -21.36 -10.54 -5.77
N TYR A 162 -21.61 -9.29 -5.38
CA TYR A 162 -22.60 -8.97 -4.36
C TYR A 162 -24.01 -9.37 -4.79
N ASP A 163 -24.43 -9.05 -6.02
CA ASP A 163 -25.74 -9.43 -6.55
C ASP A 163 -25.92 -10.96 -6.59
N ASP A 164 -24.88 -11.69 -6.98
CA ASP A 164 -24.88 -13.16 -7.02
C ASP A 164 -24.96 -13.81 -5.63
N GLN A 165 -24.49 -13.12 -4.59
CA GLN A 165 -24.34 -13.67 -3.23
C GLN A 165 -25.40 -13.17 -2.24
N ARG A 166 -26.03 -12.02 -2.48
CA ARG A 166 -26.92 -11.35 -1.50
C ARG A 166 -28.11 -12.17 -1.00
N TRP A 167 -28.53 -13.18 -1.76
CA TRP A 167 -29.62 -14.08 -1.40
C TRP A 167 -29.16 -15.51 -1.03
N LYS A 168 -27.86 -15.80 -1.14
CA LYS A 168 -27.30 -17.13 -0.85
C LYS A 168 -26.99 -17.27 0.64
N PRO A 169 -27.10 -18.47 1.22
CA PRO A 169 -26.66 -18.72 2.59
C PRO A 169 -25.16 -18.45 2.75
N GLY A 170 -24.77 -17.71 3.78
CA GLY A 170 -23.37 -17.41 4.06
C GLY A 170 -23.18 -16.07 4.78
N LYS A 171 -21.94 -15.78 5.17
CA LYS A 171 -21.58 -14.47 5.72
C LYS A 171 -21.43 -13.48 4.57
N MET A 172 -22.25 -12.43 4.56
CA MET A 172 -22.15 -11.36 3.55
C MET A 172 -21.03 -10.35 3.81
N THR A 173 -20.54 -10.25 5.05
CA THR A 173 -19.52 -9.26 5.45
C THR A 173 -18.31 -9.21 4.52
N PRO A 174 -17.65 -10.32 4.14
CA PRO A 174 -16.48 -10.24 3.24
C PRO A 174 -16.84 -9.70 1.85
N VAL A 175 -18.02 -10.05 1.34
CA VAL A 175 -18.49 -9.59 0.02
C VAL A 175 -18.86 -8.10 0.06
N SER A 176 -19.57 -7.68 1.11
CA SER A 176 -19.92 -6.26 1.30
C SER A 176 -18.70 -5.39 1.57
N ASP A 177 -17.72 -5.88 2.34
CA ASP A 177 -16.50 -5.13 2.66
C ASP A 177 -15.62 -4.96 1.42
N ALA A 178 -15.56 -5.98 0.54
CA ALA A 178 -14.84 -5.88 -0.71
C ALA A 178 -15.51 -4.89 -1.68
N LEU A 179 -16.85 -4.93 -1.78
CA LEU A 179 -17.61 -3.94 -2.55
C LEU A 179 -17.43 -2.52 -2.00
N TRP A 180 -17.49 -2.35 -0.68
CA TRP A 180 -17.29 -1.04 -0.03
C TRP A 180 -15.91 -0.47 -0.35
N ARG A 181 -14.82 -1.26 -0.20
CA ARG A 181 -13.47 -0.82 -0.56
C ARG A 181 -13.35 -0.44 -2.04
N ALA A 182 -13.93 -1.23 -2.93
CA ALA A 182 -13.89 -0.95 -4.37
C ALA A 182 -14.65 0.35 -4.72
N ALA A 183 -15.78 0.60 -4.06
CA ALA A 183 -16.54 1.84 -4.24
C ALA A 183 -15.79 3.05 -3.67
N ASP A 184 -15.23 2.94 -2.47
CA ASP A 184 -14.46 4.00 -1.81
C ASP A 184 -13.23 4.37 -2.64
N GLY A 185 -12.48 3.37 -3.12
CA GLY A 185 -11.32 3.59 -4.00
C GLY A 185 -11.69 4.24 -5.33
N TYR A 186 -12.80 3.86 -5.95
CA TYR A 186 -13.28 4.51 -7.17
C TYR A 186 -13.66 5.98 -6.93
N LEU A 187 -14.41 6.26 -5.87
CA LEU A 187 -14.86 7.61 -5.53
C LEU A 187 -13.69 8.53 -5.16
N ASP A 188 -12.71 8.03 -4.39
CA ASP A 188 -11.52 8.79 -4.01
C ASP A 188 -10.68 9.21 -5.23
N ILE A 189 -10.50 8.32 -6.21
CA ILE A 189 -9.82 8.67 -7.47
C ILE A 189 -10.66 9.64 -8.32
N LEU A 190 -11.97 9.42 -8.38
CA LEU A 190 -12.88 10.29 -9.11
C LEU A 190 -12.85 11.73 -8.56
N ASP A 191 -12.82 11.88 -7.24
CA ASP A 191 -12.71 13.18 -6.57
C ASP A 191 -11.35 13.82 -6.82
N ALA A 192 -10.26 13.04 -6.83
CA ALA A 192 -8.91 13.53 -7.13
C ALA A 192 -8.74 14.01 -8.59
N LEU A 193 -9.57 13.54 -9.51
CA LEU A 193 -9.59 13.97 -10.92
C LEU A 193 -10.43 15.22 -11.17
N LYS A 194 -11.22 15.68 -10.19
CA LYS A 194 -12.00 16.91 -10.33
C LYS A 194 -11.05 18.13 -10.31
N PRO A 195 -11.32 19.14 -11.16
CA PRO A 195 -10.54 20.38 -11.20
C PRO A 195 -10.73 21.25 -9.96
#